data_AF-A0A349NAM9-F1
#
_entry.id   AF-A0A349NAM9-F1
#
_cell.length_a   1.000
_cell.length_b   1.000
_cell.length_c   1.000
_cell.angle_alpha   90.00
_cell.angle_beta   90.00
_cell.angle_gamma   90.00
#
_symmetry.space_group_name_H-M   'P 1'
#
loop_
_entity.id
_entity.type
_entity.pdbx_description
1 polymer ?
#
loop_
_entity_poly.entity_id
_entity_poly.type
_entity_poly.pdbx_seq_one_letter_code
_entity_poly.pdbx_strand_id
1 'polypeptide(L)'
;MSERFVYLLLGSRGGDRSTVVSDLVDFGLDSSNESQVFISEDDAAQWDSGLPIRHALCQQKRYLWKGADEGVIVEASSETVFVVADGISDPADFIDAFFNWLQGSDYELGRIITIADCNRIKQERKLLQWYDCCIHFSDVVLLSNRSGVSNKWIDEFQDRYLKEYYPCLFVLVKKGRLPNPSLVLEPEARRISKLFDEADEYVFLDDEDEEDVDEENEPAAGDPSKDPFLAKLGNGRRSRTLPDIRNLIVLEDDTVAGD
;
A
#
# COMPACT_ATOMS: atom_id res chain seq x y z
N MET A 1 -11.02 20.53 14.86
CA MET A 1 -10.81 19.10 15.13
C MET A 1 -9.37 18.81 14.75
N SER A 2 -8.64 17.97 15.48
CA SER A 2 -7.34 17.49 14.99
C SER A 2 -7.57 16.65 13.74
N GLU A 3 -6.78 16.87 12.70
CA GLU A 3 -6.80 16.04 11.49
C GLU A 3 -6.44 14.60 11.86
N ARG A 4 -7.23 13.64 11.39
CA ARG A 4 -7.01 12.21 11.65
C ARG A 4 -6.51 11.57 10.36
N PHE A 5 -5.32 10.98 10.41
CA PHE A 5 -4.71 10.38 9.22
C PHE A 5 -4.70 8.86 9.30
N VAL A 6 -4.96 8.23 8.16
CA VAL A 6 -4.73 6.80 7.95
C VAL A 6 -3.65 6.58 6.88
N TYR A 7 -2.74 5.67 7.15
CA TYR A 7 -1.69 5.24 6.24
C TYR A 7 -1.92 3.77 5.88
N LEU A 8 -1.92 3.46 4.59
CA LEU A 8 -2.02 2.08 4.11
C LEU A 8 -0.62 1.57 3.78
N LEU A 9 -0.22 0.45 4.38
CA LEU A 9 1.05 -0.20 4.09
C LEU A 9 0.81 -1.46 3.25
N LEU A 10 1.30 -1.42 2.01
CA LEU A 10 1.30 -2.55 1.09
C LEU A 10 2.64 -3.28 1.13
N GLY A 11 2.63 -4.55 0.72
CA GLY A 11 3.84 -5.34 0.56
C GLY A 11 3.64 -6.80 0.97
N SER A 12 4.40 -7.69 0.33
CA SER A 12 4.26 -9.13 0.55
C SER A 12 4.59 -9.55 1.99
N ARG A 13 4.00 -10.66 2.44
CA ARG A 13 4.22 -11.26 3.77
C ARG A 13 5.70 -11.59 4.02
N GLY A 14 6.19 -11.31 5.23
CA GLY A 14 7.58 -11.56 5.62
C GLY A 14 8.54 -10.45 5.20
N GLY A 15 9.83 -10.78 5.08
CA GLY A 15 10.89 -9.81 4.80
C GLY A 15 11.07 -8.79 5.92
N ASP A 16 11.56 -7.59 5.59
CA ASP A 16 11.79 -6.53 6.57
C ASP A 16 10.50 -5.80 7.02
N ARG A 17 9.31 -6.25 6.57
CA ARG A 17 8.06 -5.50 6.70
C ARG A 17 7.72 -5.15 8.14
N SER A 18 7.86 -6.09 9.08
CA SER A 18 7.62 -5.83 10.51
C SER A 18 8.55 -4.75 11.06
N THR A 19 9.85 -4.84 10.78
CA THR A 19 10.83 -3.86 11.24
C THR A 19 10.62 -2.48 10.64
N VAL A 20 10.24 -2.39 9.37
CA VAL A 20 9.97 -1.14 8.67
C VAL A 20 8.70 -0.46 9.21
N VAL A 21 7.63 -1.23 9.44
CA VAL A 21 6.40 -0.70 10.06
C VAL A 21 6.73 -0.16 11.45
N SER A 22 7.47 -0.92 12.27
CA SER A 22 7.88 -0.44 13.59
C SER A 22 8.73 0.82 13.53
N ASP A 23 9.64 0.91 12.56
CA ASP A 23 10.49 2.10 12.39
C ASP A 23 9.69 3.36 12.02
N LEU A 24 8.70 3.21 11.14
CA LEU A 24 7.78 4.30 10.78
C LEU A 24 7.02 4.81 12.00
N VAL A 25 6.51 3.90 12.83
CA VAL A 25 5.72 4.28 14.02
C VAL A 25 6.62 4.89 15.10
N ASP A 26 7.77 4.28 15.37
CA ASP A 26 8.68 4.67 16.46
C ASP A 26 9.37 6.01 16.22
N PHE A 27 9.62 6.36 14.96
CA PHE A 27 10.46 7.50 14.60
C PHE A 27 9.83 8.43 13.58
N GLY A 28 8.67 8.08 13.02
CA GLY A 28 7.93 8.93 12.10
C GLY A 28 6.94 9.85 12.81
N LEU A 29 6.41 9.41 13.95
CA LEU A 29 5.42 10.15 14.73
C LEU A 29 6.05 11.00 15.83
N ASP A 30 5.34 12.07 16.21
CA ASP A 30 5.65 12.78 17.46
C ASP A 30 5.34 11.89 18.68
N SER A 31 6.16 12.01 19.72
CA SER A 31 6.02 11.25 20.98
C SER A 31 4.64 11.36 21.65
N SER A 32 3.90 12.44 21.38
CA SER A 32 2.56 12.70 21.92
C SER A 32 1.41 12.20 21.05
N ASN A 33 1.70 11.75 19.82
CA ASN A 33 0.68 11.29 18.89
C ASN A 33 0.14 9.91 19.28
N GLU A 34 -1.17 9.82 19.52
CA GLU A 34 -1.83 8.54 19.73
C GLU A 34 -2.00 7.82 18.40
N SER A 35 -1.56 6.55 18.33
CA SER A 35 -1.59 5.78 17.10
C SER A 35 -2.11 4.36 17.27
N GLN A 36 -2.64 3.81 16.18
CA GLN A 36 -3.05 2.42 16.08
C GLN A 36 -2.42 1.77 14.86
N VAL A 37 -1.90 0.55 15.02
CA VAL A 37 -1.42 -0.28 13.92
C VAL A 37 -2.31 -1.52 13.82
N PHE A 38 -2.97 -1.67 12.68
CA PHE A 38 -3.82 -2.80 12.35
C PHE A 38 -3.06 -3.77 11.44
N ILE A 39 -3.01 -5.03 11.84
CA ILE A 39 -2.33 -6.11 11.11
C ILE A 39 -3.33 -7.23 10.88
N SER A 40 -3.28 -7.92 9.73
CA SER A 40 -4.13 -9.08 9.52
C SER A 40 -3.80 -10.18 10.54
N GLU A 41 -4.79 -10.95 10.97
CA GLU A 41 -4.57 -12.08 11.87
C GLU A 41 -3.54 -13.08 11.32
N ASP A 42 -3.60 -13.35 10.01
CA ASP A 42 -2.69 -14.28 9.34
C ASP A 42 -1.24 -13.77 9.29
N ASP A 43 -1.04 -12.47 9.05
CA ASP A 43 0.30 -11.87 9.11
C ASP A 43 0.83 -11.80 10.55
N ALA A 44 -0.04 -11.48 11.50
CA ALA A 44 0.32 -11.42 12.91
C ALA A 44 0.69 -12.79 13.48
N ALA A 45 0.15 -13.89 12.94
CA ALA A 45 0.50 -15.25 13.32
C ALA A 45 1.95 -15.61 12.98
N GLN A 46 2.53 -15.00 11.94
CA GLN A 46 3.94 -15.18 11.56
C GLN A 46 4.89 -14.34 12.44
N TRP A 47 4.35 -13.41 13.24
CA TRP A 47 5.11 -12.55 14.11
C TRP A 47 4.88 -12.99 15.56
N ASP A 48 5.65 -13.99 16.01
CA ASP A 48 5.55 -14.62 17.35
C ASP A 48 5.35 -13.65 18.52
N SER A 49 5.87 -12.43 18.42
CA SER A 49 5.82 -11.38 19.45
C SER A 49 5.07 -10.09 19.03
N GLY A 50 4.41 -10.10 17.88
CA GLY A 50 3.84 -8.91 17.26
C GLY A 50 4.92 -7.99 16.67
N LEU A 51 4.54 -6.74 16.35
CA LEU A 51 5.50 -5.75 15.86
C LEU A 51 6.35 -5.23 17.04
N PRO A 52 7.67 -5.08 16.88
CA PRO A 52 8.55 -4.54 17.92
C PRO A 52 8.47 -3.00 18.04
N ILE A 53 7.25 -2.46 18.19
CA ILE A 53 6.96 -1.04 18.34
C ILE A 53 7.29 -0.58 19.77
N ARG A 54 7.99 0.54 19.88
CA ARG A 54 8.41 1.20 21.12
C ARG A 54 7.68 2.52 21.38
N HIS A 55 6.95 3.04 20.39
CA HIS A 55 6.12 4.22 20.55
C HIS A 55 5.07 3.99 21.66
N ALA A 56 5.19 4.75 22.75
CA ALA A 56 4.46 4.47 23.99
C ALA A 56 2.93 4.62 23.86
N LEU A 57 2.47 5.44 22.91
CA LEU A 57 1.06 5.72 22.65
C LEU A 57 0.54 4.94 21.44
N CYS A 58 1.29 3.95 20.94
CA CYS A 58 0.84 3.07 19.87
C CYS A 58 0.12 1.84 20.43
N GLN A 59 -1.08 1.56 19.93
CA GLN A 59 -1.79 0.31 20.16
C GLN A 59 -1.67 -0.60 18.93
N GLN A 60 -1.33 -1.86 19.14
CA GLN A 60 -1.38 -2.88 18.09
C GLN A 60 -2.73 -3.59 18.14
N LYS A 61 -3.44 -3.62 17.01
CA LYS A 61 -4.73 -4.27 16.83
C LYS A 61 -4.65 -5.27 15.68
N ARG A 62 -5.54 -6.25 15.70
CA ARG A 62 -5.68 -7.25 14.64
C ARG A 62 -6.99 -7.04 13.91
N TYR A 63 -7.01 -7.34 12.62
CA TYR A 63 -8.23 -7.42 11.83
C TYR A 63 -8.26 -8.74 11.05
N LEU A 64 -9.47 -9.20 10.73
CA LEU A 64 -9.66 -10.36 9.88
C LEU A 64 -9.82 -9.91 8.43
N TRP A 65 -8.94 -10.35 7.55
CA TRP A 65 -9.10 -10.18 6.10
C TRP A 65 -10.02 -11.28 5.58
N LYS A 66 -11.12 -10.89 4.92
CA LYS A 66 -12.12 -11.85 4.42
C LYS A 66 -12.29 -11.85 2.90
N GLY A 67 -11.37 -11.20 2.19
CA GLY A 67 -11.43 -11.07 0.73
C GLY A 67 -12.19 -9.82 0.27
N ALA A 68 -12.25 -9.64 -1.05
CA ALA A 68 -12.74 -8.42 -1.69
C ALA A 68 -14.18 -8.03 -1.30
N ASP A 69 -15.07 -9.02 -1.14
CA ASP A 69 -16.50 -8.79 -0.96
C ASP A 69 -16.89 -8.41 0.48
N GLU A 70 -16.19 -8.96 1.47
CA GLU A 70 -16.40 -8.64 2.90
C GLU A 70 -15.44 -7.54 3.40
N GLY A 71 -14.36 -7.30 2.66
CA GLY A 71 -13.47 -6.15 2.80
C GLY A 71 -12.56 -6.17 4.05
N VAL A 72 -12.15 -4.97 4.45
CA VAL A 72 -11.34 -4.70 5.65
C VAL A 72 -12.20 -3.96 6.67
N ILE A 73 -12.32 -4.51 7.88
CA ILE A 73 -13.07 -3.87 8.98
C ILE A 73 -12.07 -3.46 10.06
N VAL A 74 -11.83 -2.16 10.15
CA VAL A 74 -10.88 -1.54 11.08
C VAL A 74 -11.63 -0.60 12.02
N GLU A 75 -11.73 -0.97 13.30
CA GLU A 75 -12.33 -0.15 14.36
C GLU A 75 -11.29 0.82 14.94
N ALA A 76 -11.00 1.86 14.17
CA ALA A 76 -10.00 2.86 14.51
C ALA A 76 -10.54 3.98 15.40
N SER A 77 -9.72 4.41 16.36
CA SER A 77 -10.08 5.42 17.36
C SER A 77 -8.96 6.42 17.68
N SER A 78 -7.76 6.22 17.13
CA SER A 78 -6.58 7.08 17.38
C SER A 78 -6.47 8.21 16.35
N GLU A 79 -5.62 9.19 16.60
CA GLU A 79 -5.35 10.29 15.66
C GLU A 79 -4.67 9.79 14.39
N THR A 80 -3.68 8.91 14.55
CA THR A 80 -2.99 8.27 13.42
C THR A 80 -3.28 6.77 13.37
N VAL A 81 -3.58 6.25 12.19
CA VAL A 81 -3.81 4.83 11.97
C VAL A 81 -2.90 4.32 10.88
N PHE A 82 -2.30 3.16 11.11
CA PHE A 82 -1.60 2.39 10.10
C PHE A 82 -2.37 1.10 9.84
N VAL A 83 -2.77 0.89 8.59
CA VAL A 83 -3.37 -0.38 8.16
C VAL A 83 -2.32 -1.14 7.37
N VAL A 84 -1.81 -2.24 7.91
CA VAL A 84 -0.90 -3.14 7.20
C VAL A 84 -1.75 -4.12 6.41
N ALA A 85 -1.68 -4.04 5.09
CA ALA A 85 -2.41 -4.93 4.20
C ALA A 85 -1.94 -6.38 4.38
N ASP A 86 -2.89 -7.30 4.26
CA ASP A 86 -2.58 -8.73 4.34
C ASP A 86 -1.57 -9.11 3.25
N GLY A 87 -0.43 -9.64 3.67
CA GLY A 87 0.73 -9.84 2.81
C GLY A 87 0.59 -10.94 1.76
N ILE A 88 -0.53 -11.67 1.76
CA ILE A 88 -0.87 -12.66 0.73
C ILE A 88 -2.16 -12.33 -0.01
N SER A 89 -2.80 -11.20 0.29
CA SER A 89 -3.98 -10.72 -0.43
C SER A 89 -3.64 -10.27 -1.85
N ASP A 90 -4.66 -10.24 -2.70
CA ASP A 90 -4.58 -9.50 -3.96
C ASP A 90 -4.62 -8.00 -3.63
N PRO A 91 -3.62 -7.20 -4.04
CA PRO A 91 -3.51 -5.81 -3.65
C PRO A 91 -4.59 -4.94 -4.30
N ALA A 92 -5.11 -5.30 -5.47
CA ALA A 92 -6.24 -4.59 -6.08
C ALA A 92 -7.50 -4.78 -5.23
N ASP A 93 -7.76 -6.01 -4.78
CA ASP A 93 -8.90 -6.30 -3.91
C ASP A 93 -8.76 -5.65 -2.53
N PHE A 94 -7.55 -5.62 -1.97
CA PHE A 94 -7.31 -4.92 -0.70
C PHE A 94 -7.49 -3.41 -0.83
N ILE A 95 -7.02 -2.80 -1.92
CA ILE A 95 -7.19 -1.37 -2.20
C ILE A 95 -8.67 -1.02 -2.36
N ASP A 96 -9.42 -1.80 -3.12
CA ASP A 96 -10.86 -1.61 -3.31
C ASP A 96 -11.60 -1.68 -1.96
N ALA A 97 -11.30 -2.69 -1.14
CA ALA A 97 -11.85 -2.82 0.20
C ALA A 97 -11.47 -1.65 1.13
N PHE A 98 -10.20 -1.24 1.11
CA PHE A 98 -9.70 -0.12 1.92
C PHE A 98 -10.33 1.20 1.48
N PHE A 99 -10.47 1.45 0.18
CA PHE A 99 -11.15 2.62 -0.37
C PHE A 99 -12.58 2.70 0.15
N ASN A 100 -13.35 1.61 0.06
CA ASN A 100 -14.72 1.56 0.58
C ASN A 100 -14.80 1.82 2.09
N TRP A 101 -13.86 1.29 2.88
CA TRP A 101 -13.78 1.58 4.31
C TRP A 101 -13.46 3.05 4.58
N LEU A 102 -12.49 3.63 3.85
CA LEU A 102 -12.06 5.01 4.01
C LEU A 102 -13.22 5.99 3.75
N GLN A 103 -14.00 5.78 2.69
CA GLN A 103 -15.17 6.61 2.34
C GLN A 103 -16.24 6.65 3.45
N GLY A 104 -16.34 5.59 4.26
CA GLY A 104 -17.24 5.53 5.41
C GLY A 104 -16.63 5.99 6.73
N SER A 105 -15.36 6.39 6.73
CA SER A 105 -14.61 6.77 7.93
C SER A 105 -14.52 8.29 8.09
N ASP A 106 -14.03 8.75 9.24
CA ASP A 106 -13.69 10.15 9.50
C ASP A 106 -12.19 10.45 9.38
N TYR A 107 -11.46 9.59 8.64
CA TYR A 107 -10.02 9.70 8.41
C TYR A 107 -9.72 10.27 7.02
N GLU A 108 -8.66 11.08 6.96
CA GLU A 108 -8.03 11.47 5.71
C GLU A 108 -6.90 10.49 5.37
N LEU A 109 -6.72 10.21 4.07
CA LEU A 109 -5.60 9.40 3.63
C LEU A 109 -4.30 10.19 3.74
N GLY A 110 -3.41 9.76 4.65
CA GLY A 110 -2.06 10.32 4.77
C GLY A 110 -1.19 9.93 3.58
N ARG A 111 -0.81 8.65 3.51
CA ARG A 111 -0.11 8.06 2.35
C ARG A 111 -0.39 6.57 2.20
N ILE A 112 -0.26 6.08 0.98
CA ILE A 112 -0.11 4.66 0.65
C ILE A 112 1.38 4.36 0.46
N ILE A 113 1.90 3.40 1.21
CA ILE A 113 3.33 3.09 1.30
C ILE A 113 3.53 1.63 0.90
N THR A 114 4.27 1.36 -0.17
CA THR A 114 4.67 0.01 -0.55
C THR A 114 6.02 -0.37 0.02
N ILE A 115 6.10 -1.48 0.75
CA ILE A 115 7.35 -2.09 1.20
C ILE A 115 7.77 -3.17 0.18
N ALA A 116 8.75 -2.83 -0.66
CA ALA A 116 9.26 -3.66 -1.74
C ALA A 116 10.49 -4.47 -1.28
N ASP A 117 10.31 -5.78 -1.09
CA ASP A 117 11.41 -6.71 -0.82
C ASP A 117 12.21 -6.92 -2.12
N CYS A 118 13.32 -6.17 -2.25
CA CYS A 118 14.09 -6.13 -3.49
C CYS A 118 14.74 -7.47 -3.82
N ASN A 119 15.20 -8.21 -2.82
CA ASN A 119 15.81 -9.52 -3.03
C ASN A 119 14.77 -10.51 -3.55
N ARG A 120 13.57 -10.52 -2.95
CA ARG A 120 12.47 -11.40 -3.37
C ARG A 120 11.98 -11.08 -4.78
N ILE A 121 11.74 -9.80 -5.10
CA ILE A 121 11.32 -9.38 -6.45
C ILE A 121 12.39 -9.76 -7.49
N LYS A 122 13.67 -9.62 -7.14
CA LYS A 122 14.78 -10.02 -8.02
C LYS A 122 14.79 -11.53 -8.29
N GLN A 123 14.50 -12.34 -7.27
CA GLN A 123 14.51 -13.81 -7.37
C GLN A 123 13.29 -14.36 -8.11
N GLU A 124 12.11 -13.84 -7.83
CA GLU A 124 10.85 -14.25 -8.46
C GLU A 124 10.25 -13.10 -9.26
N ARG A 125 10.64 -12.99 -10.53
CA ARG A 125 10.23 -11.88 -11.41
C ARG A 125 8.72 -11.81 -11.64
N LYS A 126 7.96 -12.88 -11.44
CA LYS A 126 6.48 -12.83 -11.55
C LYS A 126 5.87 -11.91 -10.49
N LEU A 127 6.52 -11.76 -9.33
CA LEU A 127 6.08 -10.82 -8.29
C LEU A 127 6.09 -9.37 -8.76
N LEU A 128 6.84 -9.03 -9.81
CA LEU A 128 6.89 -7.67 -10.29
C LEU A 128 5.50 -7.16 -10.71
N GLN A 129 4.65 -7.99 -11.30
CA GLN A 129 3.28 -7.58 -11.66
C GLN A 129 2.41 -7.31 -10.43
N TRP A 130 2.61 -8.07 -9.35
CA TRP A 130 1.94 -7.86 -8.07
C TRP A 130 2.39 -6.54 -7.45
N TYR A 131 3.71 -6.26 -7.46
CA TYR A 131 4.26 -4.99 -6.99
C TYR A 131 3.93 -3.80 -7.88
N ASP A 132 3.78 -3.98 -9.19
CA ASP A 132 3.31 -2.93 -10.09
C ASP A 132 1.92 -2.42 -9.65
N CYS A 133 1.03 -3.33 -9.22
CA CYS A 133 -0.25 -2.96 -8.65
C CYS A 133 -0.08 -2.16 -7.35
N CYS A 134 0.76 -2.63 -6.42
CA CYS A 134 0.97 -1.88 -5.17
C CYS A 134 1.52 -0.47 -5.43
N ILE A 135 2.52 -0.35 -6.31
CA ILE A 135 3.21 0.91 -6.62
C ILE A 135 2.29 1.88 -7.36
N HIS A 136 1.35 1.39 -8.18
CA HIS A 136 0.31 2.21 -8.82
C HIS A 136 -0.50 3.06 -7.84
N PHE A 137 -0.80 2.51 -6.67
CA PHE A 137 -1.53 3.24 -5.62
C PHE A 137 -0.60 3.96 -4.63
N SER A 138 0.71 3.80 -4.72
CA SER A 138 1.63 4.25 -3.68
C SER A 138 2.10 5.68 -3.87
N ASP A 139 2.19 6.40 -2.76
CA ASP A 139 2.88 7.68 -2.65
C ASP A 139 4.38 7.50 -2.37
N VAL A 140 4.74 6.41 -1.68
CA VAL A 140 6.12 6.07 -1.31
C VAL A 140 6.40 4.58 -1.53
N VAL A 141 7.56 4.27 -2.09
CA VAL A 141 8.07 2.90 -2.25
C VAL A 141 9.35 2.73 -1.41
N LEU A 142 9.25 1.92 -0.37
CA LEU A 142 10.34 1.58 0.53
C LEU A 142 11.09 0.35 0.00
N LEU A 143 12.31 0.56 -0.49
CA LEU A 143 13.17 -0.46 -1.06
C LEU A 143 13.90 -1.21 0.07
N SER A 144 13.28 -2.27 0.55
CA SER A 144 13.72 -3.10 1.68
C SER A 144 14.43 -4.38 1.24
N ASN A 145 15.01 -5.11 2.20
CA ASN A 145 15.73 -6.38 2.00
C ASN A 145 16.60 -6.39 0.73
N ARG A 146 17.52 -5.42 0.63
CA ARG A 146 18.41 -5.28 -0.53
C ARG A 146 19.64 -6.21 -0.47
N SER A 147 19.58 -7.23 0.38
CA SER A 147 20.66 -8.21 0.52
C SER A 147 20.80 -9.02 -0.77
N GLY A 148 22.02 -9.13 -1.32
CA GLY A 148 22.22 -9.81 -2.61
C GLY A 148 21.68 -9.07 -3.85
N VAL A 149 21.21 -7.83 -3.70
CA VAL A 149 20.75 -6.97 -4.78
C VAL A 149 21.82 -5.95 -5.14
N SER A 150 22.19 -5.85 -6.41
CA SER A 150 23.17 -4.87 -6.89
C SER A 150 22.53 -3.50 -7.07
N ASN A 151 23.29 -2.42 -6.88
CA ASN A 151 22.81 -1.06 -7.15
C ASN A 151 22.24 -0.90 -8.57
N LYS A 152 22.89 -1.49 -9.58
CA LYS A 152 22.37 -1.51 -10.95
C LYS A 152 20.94 -2.04 -11.06
N TRP A 153 20.58 -3.07 -10.30
CA TRP A 153 19.23 -3.64 -10.33
C TRP A 153 18.23 -2.68 -9.65
N ILE A 154 18.66 -2.03 -8.57
CA ILE A 154 17.84 -1.02 -7.87
C ILE A 154 17.57 0.16 -8.80
N ASP A 155 18.59 0.63 -9.52
CA ASP A 155 18.46 1.72 -10.49
C ASP A 155 17.51 1.30 -11.63
N GLU A 156 17.69 0.11 -12.20
CA GLU A 156 16.80 -0.45 -13.23
C GLU A 156 15.35 -0.60 -12.75
N PHE A 157 15.15 -0.98 -11.49
CA PHE A 157 13.82 -1.10 -10.88
C PHE A 157 13.15 0.28 -10.75
N GLN A 158 13.86 1.30 -10.26
CA GLN A 158 13.34 2.67 -10.16
C GLN A 158 13.09 3.29 -11.54
N ASP A 159 14.05 3.15 -12.46
CA ASP A 159 13.99 3.69 -13.81
C ASP A 159 12.76 3.24 -14.59
N ARG A 160 12.27 2.02 -14.32
CA ARG A 160 11.03 1.52 -14.92
C ARG A 160 9.85 2.44 -14.62
N TYR A 161 9.65 2.79 -13.34
CA TYR A 161 8.53 3.63 -12.92
C TYR A 161 8.76 5.10 -13.27
N LEU A 162 10.00 5.59 -13.20
CA LEU A 162 10.35 6.95 -13.61
C LEU A 162 10.08 7.19 -15.11
N LYS A 163 10.35 6.21 -15.97
CA LYS A 163 10.04 6.29 -17.41
C LYS A 163 8.55 6.30 -17.70
N GLU A 164 7.75 5.73 -16.81
CA GLU A 164 6.29 5.76 -16.85
C GLU A 164 5.71 6.95 -16.06
N TYR A 165 6.56 7.90 -15.65
CA TYR A 165 6.19 9.13 -14.94
C TYR A 165 5.49 8.93 -13.59
N TYR A 166 5.77 7.82 -12.90
CA TYR A 166 5.23 7.59 -11.56
C TYR A 166 5.76 8.67 -10.58
N PRO A 167 4.86 9.41 -9.89
CA PRO A 167 5.25 10.51 -9.01
C PRO A 167 5.79 10.07 -7.64
N CYS A 168 5.70 8.77 -7.33
CA CYS A 168 6.00 8.21 -6.02
C CYS A 168 7.47 8.36 -5.61
N LEU A 169 7.71 8.50 -4.31
CA LEU A 169 9.06 8.62 -3.77
C LEU A 169 9.68 7.23 -3.55
N PHE A 170 10.86 6.97 -4.12
CA PHE A 170 11.64 5.78 -3.80
C PHE A 170 12.61 6.05 -2.65
N VAL A 171 12.51 5.27 -1.56
CA VAL A 171 13.35 5.42 -0.36
C VAL A 171 14.10 4.13 -0.07
N LEU A 172 15.42 4.23 0.08
CA LEU A 172 16.26 3.08 0.43
C LEU A 172 16.15 2.77 1.92
N VAL A 173 15.71 1.55 2.25
CA VAL A 173 15.75 1.04 3.62
C VAL A 173 17.13 0.40 3.88
N LYS A 174 17.66 0.58 5.09
CA LYS A 174 18.93 -0.02 5.52
C LYS A 174 18.75 -0.72 6.85
N LYS A 175 18.79 -2.06 6.85
CA LYS A 175 18.63 -2.89 8.07
C LYS A 175 17.33 -2.57 8.82
N GLY A 176 16.21 -2.51 8.10
CA GLY A 176 14.89 -2.16 8.66
C GLY A 176 14.73 -0.70 9.11
N ARG A 177 15.72 0.17 8.86
CA ARG A 177 15.68 1.59 9.23
C ARG A 177 15.51 2.49 8.02
N LEU A 178 14.65 3.49 8.17
CA LEU A 178 14.47 4.57 7.21
C LEU A 178 15.41 5.73 7.53
N PRO A 179 15.88 6.48 6.51
CA PRO A 179 16.73 7.65 6.72
C PRO A 179 15.96 8.82 7.35
N ASN A 180 14.69 9.00 6.99
CA ASN A 180 13.80 10.02 7.55
C ASN A 180 12.36 9.48 7.60
N PRO A 181 11.99 8.75 8.66
CA PRO A 181 10.64 8.20 8.82
C PRO A 181 9.54 9.27 8.81
N SER A 182 9.76 10.44 9.43
CA SER A 182 8.76 11.51 9.48
C SER A 182 8.42 12.07 8.10
N LEU A 183 9.42 12.22 7.21
CA LEU A 183 9.18 12.63 5.83
C LEU A 183 8.36 11.61 5.04
N VAL A 184 8.50 10.31 5.35
CA VAL A 184 7.68 9.26 4.72
C VAL A 184 6.21 9.39 5.13
N LEU A 185 5.92 9.98 6.29
CA LEU A 185 4.56 10.17 6.79
C LEU A 185 3.97 11.56 6.49
N GLU A 186 4.72 12.50 5.93
CA GLU A 186 4.16 13.83 5.59
C GLU A 186 3.02 13.68 4.58
N PRO A 187 1.76 14.09 4.85
CA PRO A 187 0.60 13.73 4.02
C PRO A 187 0.59 14.48 2.68
N GLU A 188 1.33 13.97 1.70
CA GLU A 188 1.44 14.52 0.35
C GLU A 188 1.19 13.40 -0.67
N ALA A 189 0.16 13.56 -1.48
CA ALA A 189 -0.18 12.63 -2.55
C ALA A 189 0.91 12.64 -3.64
N ARG A 190 1.41 11.44 -3.95
CA ARG A 190 2.45 11.16 -4.95
C ARG A 190 2.17 9.86 -5.69
N ARG A 191 0.90 9.53 -5.85
CA ARG A 191 0.41 8.32 -6.52
C ARG A 191 -0.04 8.61 -7.94
N ILE A 192 -0.01 7.61 -8.82
CA ILE A 192 -0.52 7.73 -10.19
C ILE A 192 -2.04 7.51 -10.28
N SER A 193 -2.59 6.69 -9.38
CA SER A 193 -4.03 6.46 -9.29
C SER A 193 -4.77 7.68 -8.75
N LYS A 194 -5.81 8.12 -9.45
CA LYS A 194 -6.75 9.16 -9.00
C LYS A 194 -7.87 8.64 -8.09
N LEU A 195 -7.81 7.36 -7.69
CA LEU A 195 -8.88 6.73 -6.92
C LEU A 195 -9.20 7.45 -5.60
N PHE A 196 -8.18 7.99 -4.94
CA PHE A 196 -8.31 8.60 -3.62
C PHE A 196 -8.31 10.13 -3.67
N ASP A 197 -8.39 10.70 -4.87
CA ASP A 197 -8.44 12.14 -5.06
C ASP A 197 -9.91 12.58 -5.00
N GLU A 198 -10.15 13.84 -4.63
CA GLU A 198 -11.49 14.40 -4.68
C GLU A 198 -11.96 14.40 -6.15
N ALA A 199 -13.19 13.95 -6.39
CA ALA A 199 -13.81 14.10 -7.69
C ALA A 199 -13.84 15.60 -8.01
N ASP A 200 -13.13 16.03 -9.04
CA ASP A 200 -13.11 17.44 -9.46
C ASP A 200 -14.56 17.90 -9.69
N GLU A 201 -15.12 18.67 -8.75
CA GLU A 201 -16.49 19.20 -8.83
C GLU A 201 -16.61 20.28 -9.93
N TYR A 202 -15.49 20.70 -10.50
CA TYR A 202 -15.39 21.68 -11.56
C TYR A 202 -15.21 21.01 -12.93
N VAL A 203 -16.32 20.46 -13.44
CA VAL A 203 -16.50 20.44 -14.90
C VAL A 203 -16.53 21.91 -15.33
N PHE A 204 -15.50 22.36 -16.04
CA PHE A 204 -15.53 23.67 -16.67
C PHE A 204 -16.71 23.66 -17.66
N LEU A 205 -17.84 24.24 -17.25
CA LEU A 205 -18.86 24.73 -18.17
C LEU A 205 -18.25 25.95 -18.88
N ASP A 206 -17.26 25.72 -19.75
CA ASP A 206 -16.91 26.72 -20.76
C ASP A 206 -18.02 26.65 -21.81
N ASP A 207 -18.98 27.55 -21.63
CA ASP A 207 -19.85 28.03 -22.69
C ASP A 207 -18.96 28.44 -23.89
N GLU A 208 -19.13 27.77 -25.03
CA GLU A 208 -18.85 28.21 -26.42
C GLU A 208 -17.85 27.45 -27.31
N ASP A 209 -17.19 26.35 -26.91
CA ASP A 209 -16.45 25.51 -27.88
C ASP A 209 -16.71 24.01 -27.66
N GLU A 210 -17.76 23.49 -28.34
CA GLU A 210 -17.99 22.05 -28.56
C GLU A 210 -16.87 21.49 -29.49
N GLU A 211 -15.65 21.35 -28.97
CA GLU A 211 -14.75 20.31 -29.47
C GLU A 211 -15.01 19.06 -28.63
N ASP A 212 -15.39 17.96 -29.30
CA ASP A 212 -15.65 16.63 -28.73
C ASP A 212 -14.48 16.16 -27.83
N VAL A 213 -14.48 16.59 -26.57
CA VAL A 213 -13.66 15.96 -25.53
C VAL A 213 -14.39 14.67 -25.20
N ASP A 214 -13.77 13.54 -25.54
CA ASP A 214 -14.32 12.20 -25.37
C ASP A 214 -14.45 11.89 -23.85
N GLU A 215 -15.51 12.42 -23.22
CA GLU A 215 -15.80 12.34 -21.77
C GLU A 215 -15.77 10.88 -21.25
N GLU A 216 -15.94 9.89 -22.13
CA GLU A 216 -15.89 8.47 -21.76
C GLU A 216 -14.48 8.00 -21.31
N ASN A 217 -13.41 8.70 -21.69
CA ASN A 217 -12.01 8.29 -21.49
C ASN A 217 -11.24 9.08 -20.42
N GLU A 218 -11.85 10.10 -19.79
CA GLU A 218 -11.18 10.76 -18.66
C GLU A 218 -11.30 9.93 -17.36
N PRO A 219 -10.20 9.76 -16.61
CA PRO A 219 -10.24 9.12 -15.31
C PRO A 219 -10.97 10.03 -14.33
N ALA A 220 -12.24 9.71 -14.07
CA ALA A 220 -13.00 10.31 -12.98
C ALA A 220 -12.33 9.94 -11.65
N ALA A 221 -11.79 10.95 -10.95
CA ALA A 221 -11.27 10.76 -9.60
C ALA A 221 -12.37 10.16 -8.70
N GLY A 222 -11.98 9.23 -7.83
CA GLY A 222 -12.94 8.53 -6.97
C GLY A 222 -13.73 7.37 -7.60
N ASP A 223 -13.54 7.01 -8.87
CA ASP A 223 -14.25 5.88 -9.51
C ASP A 223 -13.33 4.64 -9.66
N PRO A 224 -13.54 3.56 -8.87
CA PRO A 224 -12.80 2.30 -9.01
C PRO A 224 -12.91 1.66 -10.39
N SER A 225 -14.00 1.87 -11.13
CA SER A 225 -14.21 1.25 -12.44
C SER A 225 -13.28 1.81 -13.52
N LYS A 226 -12.77 3.04 -13.31
CA LYS A 226 -11.86 3.74 -14.22
C LYS A 226 -10.39 3.46 -13.94
N ASP A 227 -10.05 2.90 -12.78
CA ASP A 227 -8.67 2.54 -12.45
C ASP A 227 -8.25 1.22 -13.15
N PRO A 228 -7.08 1.17 -13.82
CA PRO A 228 -6.67 0.00 -14.61
C PRO A 228 -6.44 -1.29 -13.82
N PHE A 229 -6.20 -1.21 -12.50
CA PHE A 229 -6.08 -2.38 -11.64
C PHE A 229 -7.40 -2.77 -10.99
N LEU A 230 -8.37 -1.85 -10.90
CA LEU A 230 -9.67 -2.11 -10.27
C LEU A 230 -10.80 -2.36 -11.27
N ALA A 231 -10.66 -1.96 -12.54
CA ALA A 231 -11.67 -2.19 -13.57
C ALA A 231 -12.06 -3.67 -13.67
N LYS A 232 -13.37 -3.95 -13.63
CA LYS A 232 -13.95 -5.30 -13.72
C LYS A 232 -14.60 -5.51 -15.10
N LEU A 233 -14.47 -6.73 -15.63
CA LEU A 233 -15.21 -7.19 -16.80
C LEU A 233 -16.68 -7.46 -16.41
N GLY A 234 -17.57 -7.61 -17.40
CA GLY A 234 -18.99 -7.91 -17.16
C GLY A 234 -19.28 -9.23 -16.41
N ASN A 235 -18.27 -10.09 -16.22
CA ASN A 235 -18.34 -11.30 -15.39
C ASN A 235 -17.87 -11.09 -13.94
N GLY A 236 -17.58 -9.85 -13.54
CA GLY A 236 -17.13 -9.47 -12.19
C GLY A 236 -15.64 -9.67 -11.92
N ARG A 237 -14.87 -10.30 -12.82
CA ARG A 237 -13.42 -10.47 -12.66
C ARG A 237 -12.69 -9.19 -13.02
N ARG A 238 -11.55 -8.91 -12.37
CA ARG A 238 -10.65 -7.84 -12.77
C ARG A 238 -10.20 -8.02 -14.22
N SER A 239 -10.19 -6.93 -14.98
CA SER A 239 -9.68 -6.89 -16.35
C SER A 239 -8.19 -7.21 -16.37
N ARG A 240 -7.43 -6.64 -15.42
CA ARG A 240 -6.02 -6.93 -15.19
C ARG A 240 -5.87 -7.93 -14.04
N THR A 241 -5.60 -9.19 -14.37
CA THR A 241 -5.36 -10.23 -13.36
C THR A 241 -3.93 -10.20 -12.84
N LEU A 242 -3.77 -10.24 -11.52
CA LEU A 242 -2.47 -10.35 -10.86
C LEU A 242 -2.10 -11.81 -10.61
N PRO A 243 -0.80 -12.13 -10.50
CA PRO A 243 -0.39 -13.45 -10.06
C PRO A 243 -0.75 -13.65 -8.58
N ASP A 244 -1.26 -14.84 -8.24
CA ASP A 244 -1.50 -15.21 -6.84
C ASP A 244 -0.17 -15.40 -6.12
N ILE A 245 0.10 -14.46 -5.20
CA ILE A 245 1.35 -14.39 -4.47
C ILE A 245 1.62 -15.61 -3.60
N ARG A 246 0.58 -16.33 -3.17
CA ARG A 246 0.72 -17.58 -2.40
C ARG A 246 1.53 -18.64 -3.15
N ASN A 247 1.47 -18.62 -4.48
CA ASN A 247 2.22 -19.55 -5.34
C ASN A 247 3.64 -19.07 -5.66
N LEU A 248 4.01 -17.87 -5.23
CA LEU A 248 5.26 -17.19 -5.59
C LEU A 248 6.18 -16.95 -4.41
N ILE A 249 5.67 -17.04 -3.18
CA ILE A 249 6.47 -16.91 -1.97
C ILE A 249 6.50 -18.25 -1.24
N VAL A 250 7.68 -18.64 -0.76
CA VAL A 250 7.79 -19.75 0.20
C VAL A 250 7.33 -19.21 1.54
N LEU A 251 6.22 -19.75 2.05
CA LEU A 251 5.76 -19.48 3.41
C LEU A 251 6.64 -20.30 4.36
N GLU A 252 7.10 -19.70 5.46
CA GLU A 252 8.03 -20.36 6.39
C GLU A 252 7.45 -21.66 7.00
N ASP A 253 6.13 -21.85 6.93
CA ASP A 253 5.40 -23.06 7.34
C ASP A 253 5.71 -24.31 6.49
N ASP A 254 6.22 -24.18 5.27
CA ASP A 254 6.55 -25.32 4.40
C ASP A 254 7.89 -26.00 4.75
N THR A 255 8.64 -25.46 5.71
CA THR A 255 9.97 -25.99 6.09
C THR A 255 9.93 -27.07 7.19
N VAL A 256 8.75 -27.40 7.73
CA VAL A 256 8.61 -28.36 8.86
C VAL A 256 8.16 -29.76 8.41
N ALA A 257 7.83 -29.98 7.13
CA ALA A 257 7.30 -31.26 6.63
C ALA A 257 8.35 -32.14 5.91
N GLY A 258 9.60 -32.13 6.37
CA GLY A 258 10.66 -32.90 5.72
C GLY A 258 11.86 -33.20 6.61
N ASP A 259 11.64 -33.98 7.68
CA ASP A 259 12.67 -34.82 8.32
C ASP A 259 12.04 -36.12 8.83
#